data_AF-A0A8C5G4Y3-F1
#
_entry.id   AF-A0A8C5G4Y3-F1
#
_cell.length_a   1.000
_cell.length_b   1.000
_cell.length_c   1.000
_cell.angle_alpha   90.00
_cell.angle_beta   90.00
_cell.angle_gamma   90.00
#
_symmetry.space_group_name_H-M   'P 1'
#
loop_
_entity.id
_entity.type
_entity.pdbx_description
1 polymer ?
#
loop_
_entity_poly.entity_id
_entity_poly.type
_entity_poly.pdbx_seq_one_letter_code
_entity_poly.pdbx_strand_id
1 'polypeptide(L)'
;MPAVFSPLLSDKERNKLRHFQPPHGLGKQFVSRRSLLDELFEVNHIRTIYHMFIALLILFILSTFVVDFIDEGRLVLDFDLLVYAFGQFPLVVCTWICMFLSALLVPYTLFHLWSQNQCASSGHSTTYRLLFGSVFLLYQALGLGYLPTYVVVTNNFPPASLAPSSTGPGPVVPQVSQYLYFLFAPTLIYRDKYPRNPVIRWGYVATKLLQVLGCLFYAYYIFVRLCIPQFRSISLQQFDLRGMVLCVFNSILPGVLILFLGFFAFLHCWLNAFAEMLRFADRMFYKDWWNSTSFANYYRTWNVVVHDWLYYYVYRDILFMSRKRFRTAAMLLVFTVSAVVHEYILAICFGFFYPVLFCLFMCFGMMFNFILHDQRKGPIWNIIMWTALFLGQGVIICLYSKEWYARLYCPPSFFEFLKPLSWSCQRNLSLEV
;
A
#
# COMPACT_ATOMS: atom_id res chain seq x y z
N MET A 1 -37.96 -11.00 -21.91
CA MET A 1 -36.92 -11.32 -22.90
C MET A 1 -35.63 -11.63 -22.15
N PRO A 2 -34.84 -12.65 -22.53
CA PRO A 2 -33.54 -12.91 -21.90
C PRO A 2 -32.52 -11.83 -22.28
N ALA A 3 -31.58 -11.54 -21.39
CA ALA A 3 -30.51 -10.59 -21.67
C ALA A 3 -29.52 -11.18 -22.68
N VAL A 4 -29.24 -10.45 -23.76
CA VAL A 4 -28.18 -10.82 -24.72
C VAL A 4 -26.84 -10.55 -24.07
N PHE A 5 -26.21 -11.60 -23.53
CA PHE A 5 -24.85 -11.54 -23.02
C PHE A 5 -23.88 -11.20 -24.16
N SER A 6 -22.97 -10.25 -23.91
CA SER A 6 -21.80 -10.05 -24.77
C SER A 6 -20.96 -11.35 -24.80
N PRO A 7 -20.38 -11.72 -25.95
CA PRO A 7 -19.68 -12.99 -26.08
C PRO A 7 -18.49 -13.09 -25.11
N LEU A 8 -18.32 -14.27 -24.52
CA LEU A 8 -17.17 -14.61 -23.70
C LEU A 8 -15.89 -14.58 -24.56
N LEU A 9 -14.97 -13.67 -24.22
CA LEU A 9 -13.65 -13.58 -24.87
C LEU A 9 -12.91 -14.92 -24.77
N SER A 10 -12.36 -15.37 -25.89
CA SER A 10 -11.60 -16.63 -25.95
C SER A 10 -10.37 -16.57 -25.04
N ASP A 11 -9.95 -17.69 -24.44
CA ASP A 11 -8.73 -17.73 -23.62
C ASP A 11 -7.47 -17.32 -24.40
N LYS A 12 -7.47 -17.48 -25.73
CA LYS A 12 -6.41 -16.98 -26.62
C LYS A 12 -6.35 -15.45 -26.67
N GLU A 13 -7.49 -14.78 -26.50
CA GLU A 13 -7.62 -13.33 -26.40
C GLU A 13 -7.39 -12.84 -24.96
N ARG A 14 -7.89 -13.57 -23.96
CA ARG A 14 -7.63 -13.31 -22.53
C ARG A 14 -6.14 -13.35 -22.24
N ASN A 15 -5.41 -14.32 -22.80
CA ASN A 15 -3.95 -14.40 -22.70
C ASN A 15 -3.23 -13.31 -23.50
N LYS A 16 -3.71 -12.93 -24.70
CA LYS A 16 -3.21 -11.72 -25.39
C LYS A 16 -3.36 -10.48 -24.50
N LEU A 17 -4.50 -10.28 -23.84
CA LEU A 17 -4.75 -9.15 -22.93
C LEU A 17 -3.91 -9.19 -21.63
N ARG A 18 -3.53 -10.38 -21.13
CA ARG A 18 -2.59 -10.52 -20.00
C ARG A 18 -1.16 -10.10 -20.37
N HIS A 19 -0.76 -10.34 -21.62
CA HIS A 19 0.59 -10.07 -22.16
C HIS A 19 0.70 -8.78 -23.01
N PHE A 20 -0.38 -8.05 -23.27
CA PHE A 20 -0.32 -6.86 -24.12
C PHE A 20 0.46 -5.72 -23.46
N GLN A 21 1.68 -5.49 -23.94
CA GLN A 21 2.52 -4.36 -23.57
C GLN A 21 2.36 -3.28 -24.66
N PRO A 22 1.79 -2.09 -24.35
CA PRO A 22 1.48 -1.11 -25.39
C PRO A 22 2.76 -0.56 -26.05
N PRO A 23 2.72 -0.22 -27.35
CA PRO A 23 3.88 0.26 -28.08
C PRO A 23 4.41 1.58 -27.51
N HIS A 24 5.73 1.77 -27.60
CA HIS A 24 6.45 2.89 -27.01
C HIS A 24 5.95 4.26 -27.51
N GLY A 25 5.07 4.89 -26.73
CA GLY A 25 4.53 6.22 -26.97
C GLY A 25 3.17 6.41 -26.31
N LEU A 26 2.34 5.35 -26.28
CA LEU A 26 1.02 5.39 -25.65
C LEU A 26 1.12 5.08 -24.14
N GLY A 27 0.61 6.01 -23.31
CA GLY A 27 0.42 5.76 -21.87
C GLY A 27 -0.67 4.72 -21.58
N LYS A 28 -0.80 4.28 -20.31
CA LYS A 28 -1.73 3.21 -19.88
C LYS A 28 -3.09 3.30 -20.58
N GLN A 29 -3.45 2.22 -21.27
CA GLN A 29 -4.79 1.99 -21.82
C GLN A 29 -5.61 1.24 -20.77
N PHE A 30 -6.81 1.75 -20.49
CA PHE A 30 -7.74 1.14 -19.53
C PHE A 30 -8.75 0.28 -20.30
N VAL A 31 -8.94 -0.96 -19.85
CA VAL A 31 -9.78 -1.96 -20.52
C VAL A 31 -10.77 -2.54 -19.52
N SER A 32 -12.03 -2.77 -19.91
CA SER A 32 -13.01 -3.47 -19.07
C SER A 32 -12.56 -4.91 -18.81
N ARG A 33 -12.30 -5.25 -17.54
CA ARG A 33 -11.85 -6.59 -17.11
C ARG A 33 -12.09 -6.81 -15.62
N ARG A 34 -12.42 -8.06 -15.24
CA ARG A 34 -12.59 -8.47 -13.85
C ARG A 34 -11.25 -8.48 -13.09
N SER A 35 -11.34 -8.47 -11.77
CA SER A 35 -10.18 -8.69 -10.90
C SER A 35 -9.76 -10.16 -10.94
N LEU A 36 -8.47 -10.45 -11.04
CA LEU A 36 -7.96 -11.80 -11.28
C LEU A 36 -8.45 -12.82 -10.23
N LEU A 37 -8.56 -12.42 -8.97
CA LEU A 37 -9.00 -13.32 -7.89
C LEU A 37 -10.52 -13.60 -7.93
N ASP A 38 -11.33 -12.67 -8.48
CA ASP A 38 -12.75 -12.93 -8.75
C ASP A 38 -12.96 -13.96 -9.87
N GLU A 39 -12.00 -14.13 -10.80
CA GLU A 39 -12.02 -15.25 -11.76
C GLU A 39 -11.51 -16.54 -11.09
N LEU A 40 -10.52 -16.47 -10.20
CA LEU A 40 -9.94 -17.65 -9.55
C LEU A 40 -10.88 -18.30 -8.52
N PHE A 41 -11.72 -17.53 -7.80
CA PHE A 41 -12.72 -18.11 -6.88
C PHE A 41 -13.86 -18.87 -7.60
N GLU A 42 -13.98 -18.76 -8.92
CA GLU A 42 -14.86 -19.63 -9.72
C GLU A 42 -14.29 -21.06 -9.81
N VAL A 43 -12.97 -21.24 -9.61
CA VAL A 43 -12.30 -22.54 -9.51
C VAL A 43 -12.46 -23.12 -8.08
N ASN A 44 -13.00 -24.33 -8.00
CA ASN A 44 -13.32 -24.99 -6.72
C ASN A 44 -12.12 -25.07 -5.75
N HIS A 45 -10.91 -25.41 -6.23
CA HIS A 45 -9.73 -25.54 -5.37
C HIS A 45 -9.35 -24.23 -4.65
N ILE A 46 -9.43 -23.08 -5.33
CA ILE A 46 -9.13 -21.77 -4.74
C ILE A 46 -10.26 -21.35 -3.79
N ARG A 47 -11.51 -21.72 -4.09
CA ARG A 47 -12.65 -21.55 -3.18
C ARG A 47 -12.48 -22.35 -1.88
N THR A 48 -11.94 -23.57 -1.95
CA THR A 48 -11.59 -24.36 -0.75
C THR A 48 -10.57 -23.63 0.11
N ILE A 49 -9.51 -23.05 -0.48
CA ILE A 49 -8.51 -22.26 0.27
C ILE A 49 -9.17 -21.06 0.95
N TYR A 50 -10.06 -20.33 0.26
CA TYR A 50 -10.84 -19.24 0.86
C TYR A 50 -11.69 -19.70 2.06
N HIS A 51 -12.35 -20.85 1.96
CA HIS A 51 -13.09 -21.44 3.08
C HIS A 51 -12.17 -21.91 4.23
N MET A 52 -10.96 -22.40 3.96
CA MET A 52 -9.98 -22.75 4.99
C MET A 52 -9.53 -21.52 5.79
N PHE A 53 -9.29 -20.37 5.14
CA PHE A 53 -8.99 -19.11 5.82
C PHE A 53 -10.15 -18.65 6.71
N ILE A 54 -11.41 -18.82 6.26
CA ILE A 54 -12.59 -18.52 7.10
C ILE A 54 -12.70 -19.49 8.30
N ALA A 55 -12.48 -20.78 8.09
CA ALA A 55 -12.51 -21.77 9.17
C ALA A 55 -11.42 -21.49 10.22
N LEU A 56 -10.23 -21.07 9.79
CA LEU A 56 -9.15 -20.65 10.68
C LEU A 56 -9.47 -19.35 11.44
N LEU A 57 -10.16 -18.38 10.82
CA LEU A 57 -10.70 -17.21 11.53
C LEU A 57 -11.73 -17.61 12.61
N ILE A 58 -12.68 -18.49 12.28
CA ILE A 58 -13.67 -19.01 13.25
C ILE A 58 -12.96 -19.73 14.41
N LEU A 59 -11.90 -20.50 14.13
CA LEU A 59 -11.07 -21.14 15.15
C LEU A 59 -10.34 -20.12 16.03
N PHE A 60 -9.77 -19.04 15.47
CA PHE A 60 -9.16 -17.96 16.26
C PHE A 60 -10.17 -17.22 17.16
N ILE A 61 -11.39 -16.99 16.66
CA ILE A 61 -12.49 -16.37 17.44
C ILE A 61 -12.89 -17.31 18.59
N LEU A 62 -13.16 -18.58 18.31
CA LEU A 62 -13.56 -19.56 19.31
C LEU A 62 -12.45 -19.80 20.34
N SER A 63 -11.20 -19.95 19.90
CA SER A 63 -10.03 -20.07 20.78
C SER A 63 -9.78 -18.82 21.61
N THR A 64 -10.28 -17.65 21.17
CA THR A 64 -10.23 -16.42 21.96
C THR A 64 -11.28 -16.48 23.06
N PHE A 65 -12.56 -16.64 22.69
CA PHE A 65 -13.66 -16.72 23.66
C PHE A 65 -13.50 -17.85 24.70
N VAL A 66 -12.90 -18.98 24.34
CA VAL A 66 -12.61 -20.08 25.28
C VAL A 66 -11.56 -19.69 26.31
N VAL A 67 -10.47 -19.02 25.91
CA VAL A 67 -9.44 -18.57 26.86
C VAL A 67 -9.98 -17.45 27.74
N ASP A 68 -10.65 -16.46 27.15
CA ASP A 68 -11.19 -15.32 27.89
C ASP A 68 -12.24 -15.76 28.93
N PHE A 69 -13.06 -16.77 28.58
CA PHE A 69 -14.00 -17.40 29.51
C PHE A 69 -13.33 -18.22 30.63
N ILE A 70 -12.17 -18.83 30.38
CA ILE A 70 -11.39 -19.56 31.38
C ILE A 70 -10.70 -18.58 32.35
N ASP A 71 -10.13 -17.50 31.83
CA ASP A 71 -9.33 -16.55 32.61
C ASP A 71 -10.21 -15.60 33.45
N GLU A 72 -11.30 -15.07 32.88
CA GLU A 72 -12.20 -14.10 33.56
C GLU A 72 -13.48 -14.74 34.14
N GLY A 73 -13.77 -16.02 33.85
CA GLY A 73 -15.00 -16.70 34.25
C GLY A 73 -16.29 -16.20 33.56
N ARG A 74 -16.16 -15.29 32.60
CA ARG A 74 -17.25 -14.61 31.88
C ARG A 74 -16.78 -14.23 30.47
N LEU A 75 -17.69 -14.12 29.51
CA LEU A 75 -17.37 -13.67 28.15
C LEU A 75 -17.20 -12.14 28.12
N VAL A 76 -16.01 -11.65 28.47
CA VAL A 76 -15.63 -10.25 28.22
C VAL A 76 -15.15 -10.12 26.78
N LEU A 77 -15.75 -9.21 26.01
CA LEU A 77 -15.34 -8.90 24.64
C LEU A 77 -14.54 -7.60 24.62
N ASP A 78 -13.37 -7.61 25.26
CA ASP A 78 -12.51 -6.43 25.30
C ASP A 78 -11.89 -6.18 23.92
N PHE A 79 -12.36 -5.10 23.28
CA PHE A 79 -11.85 -4.60 22.01
C PHE A 79 -10.86 -3.44 22.21
N ASP A 80 -10.23 -3.35 23.38
CA ASP A 80 -9.36 -2.23 23.80
C ASP A 80 -8.27 -1.89 22.79
N LEU A 81 -7.65 -2.89 22.15
CA LEU A 81 -6.66 -2.65 21.10
C LEU A 81 -7.27 -2.00 19.84
N LEU A 82 -8.55 -2.22 19.52
CA LEU A 82 -9.26 -1.46 18.47
C LEU A 82 -9.65 -0.05 18.96
N VAL A 83 -10.11 0.09 20.20
CA VAL A 83 -10.47 1.41 20.78
C VAL A 83 -9.25 2.32 20.86
N TYR A 84 -8.09 1.76 21.22
CA TYR A 84 -6.79 2.41 21.18
C TYR A 84 -6.36 2.76 19.74
N ALA A 85 -6.38 1.79 18.81
CA ALA A 85 -5.94 2.00 17.44
C ALA A 85 -6.82 2.95 16.61
N PHE A 86 -8.11 3.05 16.93
CA PHE A 86 -9.07 3.99 16.32
C PHE A 86 -9.39 5.19 17.25
N GLY A 87 -8.52 5.46 18.22
CA GLY A 87 -8.61 6.65 19.07
C GLY A 87 -8.64 7.95 18.24
N GLN A 88 -9.34 8.97 18.76
CA GLN A 88 -9.50 10.28 18.12
C GLN A 88 -10.09 10.26 16.68
N PHE A 89 -10.83 9.22 16.29
CA PHE A 89 -11.44 9.09 14.96
C PHE A 89 -12.10 10.38 14.37
N PRO A 90 -12.81 11.24 15.14
CA PRO A 90 -13.34 12.50 14.62
C PRO A 90 -12.26 13.45 14.07
N LEU A 91 -11.09 13.52 14.70
CA LEU A 91 -9.95 14.34 14.24
C LEU A 91 -9.40 13.80 12.91
N VAL A 92 -9.33 12.47 12.77
CA VAL A 92 -8.91 11.81 11.52
C VAL A 92 -9.89 12.13 10.39
N VAL A 93 -11.20 12.08 10.64
CA VAL A 93 -12.23 12.44 9.66
C VAL A 93 -12.17 13.93 9.29
N CYS A 94 -12.04 14.83 10.26
CA CYS A 94 -11.90 16.27 10.00
C CYS A 94 -10.64 16.57 9.17
N THR A 95 -9.50 15.96 9.53
CA THR A 95 -8.23 16.11 8.80
C THR A 95 -8.36 15.58 7.37
N TRP A 96 -8.98 14.41 7.18
CA TRP A 96 -9.23 13.84 5.86
C TRP A 96 -10.14 14.73 5.00
N ILE A 97 -11.22 15.30 5.56
CA ILE A 97 -12.09 16.24 4.84
C ILE A 97 -11.30 17.49 4.42
N CYS A 98 -10.49 18.07 5.31
CA CYS A 98 -9.65 19.22 4.99
C CYS A 98 -8.62 18.92 3.89
N MET A 99 -7.93 17.78 3.97
CA MET A 99 -6.98 17.30 2.94
C MET A 99 -7.67 17.00 1.60
N PHE A 100 -8.87 16.44 1.63
CA PHE A 100 -9.64 16.14 0.43
C PHE A 100 -10.11 17.43 -0.27
N LEU A 101 -10.63 18.39 0.50
CA LEU A 101 -11.04 19.70 -0.03
C LEU A 101 -9.85 20.51 -0.57
N SER A 102 -8.69 20.51 0.10
CA SER A 102 -7.50 21.18 -0.43
C SER A 102 -6.98 20.50 -1.70
N ALA A 103 -6.91 19.15 -1.73
CA ALA A 103 -6.50 18.38 -2.90
C ALA A 103 -7.47 18.50 -4.09
N LEU A 104 -8.76 18.72 -3.85
CA LEU A 104 -9.75 19.02 -4.89
C LEU A 104 -9.60 20.46 -5.42
N LEU A 105 -9.55 21.44 -4.52
CA LEU A 105 -9.65 22.86 -4.88
C LEU A 105 -8.33 23.42 -5.41
N VAL A 106 -7.22 23.28 -4.68
CA VAL A 106 -5.99 24.01 -4.99
C VAL A 106 -5.32 23.55 -6.30
N PRO A 107 -5.11 22.25 -6.57
CA PRO A 107 -4.61 21.77 -7.86
C PRO A 107 -5.51 22.20 -9.03
N TYR A 108 -6.84 22.13 -8.87
CA TYR A 108 -7.78 22.46 -9.92
C TYR A 108 -7.77 23.96 -10.25
N THR A 109 -7.83 24.83 -9.25
CA THR A 109 -7.80 26.29 -9.46
C THR A 109 -6.46 26.75 -10.02
N LEU A 110 -5.33 26.20 -9.55
CA LEU A 110 -4.01 26.53 -10.10
C LEU A 110 -3.89 26.14 -11.58
N PHE A 111 -4.36 24.95 -11.96
CA PHE A 111 -4.33 24.49 -13.35
C PHE A 111 -5.27 25.31 -14.25
N HIS A 112 -6.48 25.62 -13.76
CA HIS A 112 -7.45 26.46 -14.47
C HIS A 112 -6.89 27.88 -14.72
N LEU A 113 -6.38 28.55 -13.68
CA LEU A 113 -5.78 29.88 -13.80
C LEU A 113 -4.53 29.89 -14.69
N TRP A 114 -3.69 28.85 -14.62
CA TRP A 114 -2.54 28.71 -15.53
C TRP A 114 -2.97 28.60 -16.99
N SER A 115 -4.00 27.77 -17.28
CA SER A 115 -4.49 27.56 -18.64
C SER A 115 -5.06 28.84 -19.29
N GLN A 116 -5.85 29.61 -18.54
CA GLN A 116 -6.42 30.88 -19.00
C GLN A 116 -5.32 31.91 -19.30
N ASN A 117 -4.36 32.09 -18.38
CA ASN A 117 -3.27 33.04 -18.56
C ASN A 117 -2.30 32.66 -19.69
N GLN A 118 -2.14 31.36 -19.98
CA GLN A 118 -1.33 30.89 -21.11
C GLN A 118 -1.92 31.27 -22.48
N CYS A 119 -3.25 31.32 -22.60
CA CYS A 119 -3.92 31.79 -23.82
C CYS A 119 -3.91 33.32 -23.98
N ALA A 120 -3.75 34.08 -22.89
CA ALA A 120 -3.90 35.54 -22.88
C ALA A 120 -2.61 36.34 -23.13
N SER A 121 -1.42 35.77 -22.90
CA SER A 121 -0.15 36.53 -22.94
C SER A 121 1.01 35.76 -23.57
N SER A 122 1.38 36.13 -24.80
CA SER A 122 2.50 35.55 -25.55
C SER A 122 3.87 35.84 -24.92
N GLY A 123 4.13 37.09 -24.49
CA GLY A 123 5.47 37.54 -24.06
C GLY A 123 5.98 36.95 -22.74
N HIS A 124 5.12 36.74 -21.75
CA HIS A 124 5.51 36.33 -20.39
C HIS A 124 5.27 34.85 -20.07
N SER A 125 4.93 34.01 -21.06
CA SER A 125 4.42 32.66 -20.79
C SER A 125 5.42 31.69 -20.14
N THR A 126 6.74 31.96 -20.18
CA THR A 126 7.75 31.19 -19.44
C THR A 126 7.73 31.54 -17.96
N THR A 127 7.65 32.82 -17.61
CA THR A 127 7.61 33.31 -16.23
C THR A 127 6.37 32.80 -15.50
N TYR A 128 5.21 32.83 -16.16
CA TYR A 128 3.98 32.24 -15.61
C TYR A 128 4.07 30.71 -15.44
N ARG A 129 4.68 29.98 -16.40
CA ARG A 129 4.92 28.54 -16.25
C ARG A 129 5.76 28.21 -15.02
N LEU A 130 6.83 28.97 -14.78
CA LEU A 130 7.67 28.81 -13.59
C LEU A 130 6.91 29.19 -12.31
N LEU A 131 6.19 30.32 -12.30
CA LEU A 131 5.43 30.78 -11.13
C LEU A 131 4.35 29.78 -10.70
N PHE A 132 3.44 29.39 -11.60
CA PHE A 132 2.39 28.42 -11.29
C PHE A 132 2.98 27.03 -10.97
N GLY A 133 4.09 26.65 -11.62
CA GLY A 133 4.84 25.43 -11.29
C GLY A 133 5.40 25.47 -9.87
N SER A 134 6.09 26.54 -9.48
CA SER A 134 6.64 26.73 -8.13
C SER A 134 5.55 26.83 -7.07
N VAL A 135 4.42 27.48 -7.34
CA VAL A 135 3.27 27.52 -6.40
C VAL A 135 2.64 26.14 -6.26
N PHE A 136 2.51 25.36 -7.34
CA PHE A 136 2.03 23.97 -7.26
C PHE A 136 3.02 23.06 -6.51
N LEU A 137 4.33 23.20 -6.75
CA LEU A 137 5.38 22.48 -6.00
C LEU A 137 5.36 22.86 -4.52
N LEU A 138 5.20 24.14 -4.20
CA LEU A 138 5.06 24.63 -2.83
C LEU A 138 3.77 24.09 -2.19
N TYR A 139 2.67 23.99 -2.92
CA TYR A 139 1.45 23.34 -2.44
C TYR A 139 1.61 21.82 -2.24
N GLN A 140 2.30 21.11 -3.13
CA GLN A 140 2.61 19.69 -2.92
C GLN A 140 3.52 19.51 -1.71
N ALA A 141 4.54 20.35 -1.54
CA ALA A 141 5.49 20.30 -0.43
C ALA A 141 4.91 20.80 0.90
N LEU A 142 3.97 21.75 0.90
CA LEU A 142 3.42 22.37 2.12
C LEU A 142 1.95 22.05 2.41
N GLY A 143 1.10 21.88 1.41
CA GLY A 143 -0.34 21.59 1.58
C GLY A 143 -0.69 20.10 1.64
N LEU A 144 0.15 19.25 1.03
CA LEU A 144 0.01 17.78 1.06
C LEU A 144 1.23 17.07 1.68
N GLY A 145 2.41 17.69 1.62
CA GLY A 145 3.51 17.50 2.55
C GLY A 145 3.22 18.20 3.87
N TYR A 146 3.78 19.39 4.09
CA TYR A 146 3.92 20.01 5.42
C TYR A 146 2.65 19.98 6.28
N LEU A 147 1.48 20.35 5.77
CA LEU A 147 0.25 20.49 6.56
C LEU A 147 -0.25 19.13 7.10
N PRO A 148 -0.46 18.08 6.28
CA PRO A 148 -0.55 16.72 6.78
C PRO A 148 0.63 16.39 7.68
N THR A 149 1.88 16.57 7.24
CA THR A 149 3.06 16.21 8.06
C THR A 149 3.09 16.90 9.41
N TYR A 150 2.43 18.04 9.60
CA TYR A 150 2.46 18.83 10.82
C TYR A 150 1.25 18.53 11.72
N VAL A 151 0.04 18.49 11.14
CA VAL A 151 -1.17 18.06 11.84
C VAL A 151 -0.98 16.64 12.34
N VAL A 152 -0.45 15.75 11.49
CA VAL A 152 -0.02 14.46 11.98
C VAL A 152 1.28 14.56 12.78
N VAL A 153 2.45 15.16 12.43
CA VAL A 153 3.65 15.09 13.34
C VAL A 153 3.48 15.66 14.75
N THR A 154 2.63 16.66 14.99
CA THR A 154 2.26 17.07 16.37
C THR A 154 1.45 16.00 17.15
N ASN A 155 1.07 14.93 16.45
CA ASN A 155 0.47 13.66 16.86
C ASN A 155 1.19 12.43 16.18
N ASN A 156 2.42 12.61 15.66
CA ASN A 156 3.17 11.81 14.63
C ASN A 156 2.53 11.64 13.19
N PHE A 157 3.26 11.90 12.05
CA PHE A 157 3.18 11.25 10.66
C PHE A 157 3.38 12.06 9.31
N PRO A 158 4.27 11.65 8.33
CA PRO A 158 4.60 12.44 7.08
C PRO A 158 4.77 11.70 5.66
N PRO A 159 4.58 12.35 4.45
CA PRO A 159 4.79 11.76 3.08
C PRO A 159 5.60 12.60 2.01
N ALA A 160 5.86 12.10 0.76
CA ALA A 160 6.64 12.77 -0.34
C ALA A 160 6.36 12.26 -1.80
N SER A 161 6.74 13.01 -2.88
CA SER A 161 6.33 12.76 -4.30
C SER A 161 7.18 13.44 -5.42
N LEU A 162 6.90 13.13 -6.73
CA LEU A 162 7.08 13.94 -8.00
C LEU A 162 6.90 13.06 -9.30
N ALA A 163 6.87 13.48 -10.59
CA ALA A 163 6.97 14.80 -11.27
C ALA A 163 5.99 15.10 -12.48
N PRO A 164 6.28 14.86 -13.80
CA PRO A 164 6.01 15.90 -14.84
C PRO A 164 5.04 15.56 -16.03
N SER A 165 4.96 16.50 -17.00
CA SER A 165 3.85 16.71 -17.97
C SER A 165 4.04 16.20 -19.41
N SER A 166 2.96 16.07 -20.19
CA SER A 166 2.95 15.78 -21.63
C SER A 166 2.47 16.94 -22.52
N THR A 167 2.98 17.04 -23.75
CA THR A 167 2.69 18.10 -24.73
C THR A 167 1.49 17.79 -25.64
N GLY A 168 0.72 18.83 -25.99
CA GLY A 168 -0.40 18.80 -26.94
C GLY A 168 -0.92 20.22 -27.25
N PRO A 169 -1.68 20.45 -28.33
CA PRO A 169 -2.10 21.79 -28.74
C PRO A 169 -3.30 22.30 -27.92
N GLY A 170 -3.06 23.31 -27.08
CA GLY A 170 -4.07 23.97 -26.26
C GLY A 170 -4.38 23.23 -24.94
N PRO A 171 -4.44 23.92 -23.79
CA PRO A 171 -4.78 23.30 -22.52
C PRO A 171 -6.29 23.03 -22.45
N VAL A 172 -6.73 21.82 -22.83
CA VAL A 172 -8.09 21.34 -22.56
C VAL A 172 -8.24 21.15 -21.05
N VAL A 173 -8.97 22.05 -20.40
CA VAL A 173 -9.19 22.00 -18.95
C VAL A 173 -10.22 20.91 -18.63
N PRO A 174 -9.93 19.96 -17.73
CA PRO A 174 -10.90 18.94 -17.33
C PRO A 174 -12.03 19.56 -16.51
N GLN A 175 -13.23 18.98 -16.57
CA GLN A 175 -14.33 19.40 -15.70
C GLN A 175 -14.07 18.97 -14.26
N VAL A 176 -14.53 19.78 -13.28
CA VAL A 176 -14.46 19.44 -11.84
C VAL A 176 -15.02 18.04 -11.57
N SER A 177 -16.10 17.66 -12.25
CA SER A 177 -16.74 16.34 -12.18
C SER A 177 -15.82 15.18 -12.57
N GLN A 178 -14.94 15.37 -13.56
CA GLN A 178 -13.98 14.37 -14.02
C GLN A 178 -12.80 14.24 -13.04
N TYR A 179 -12.33 15.37 -12.51
CA TYR A 179 -11.26 15.38 -11.51
C TYR A 179 -11.73 14.79 -10.16
N LEU A 180 -12.92 15.17 -9.70
CA LEU A 180 -13.57 14.61 -8.51
C LEU A 180 -13.80 13.09 -8.64
N TYR A 181 -14.21 12.62 -9.82
CA TYR A 181 -14.33 11.18 -10.10
C TYR A 181 -12.98 10.46 -10.02
N PHE A 182 -11.90 11.08 -10.51
CA PHE A 182 -10.55 10.52 -10.42
C PHE A 182 -10.05 10.42 -8.97
N LEU A 183 -10.30 11.42 -8.11
CA LEU A 183 -9.85 11.42 -6.71
C LEU A 183 -10.40 10.24 -5.88
N PHE A 184 -11.57 9.68 -6.26
CA PHE A 184 -12.11 8.45 -5.66
C PHE A 184 -11.82 7.18 -6.46
N ALA A 185 -11.38 7.28 -7.72
CA ALA A 185 -11.16 6.13 -8.58
C ALA A 185 -10.00 5.25 -8.06
N PRO A 186 -10.09 3.91 -8.15
CA PRO A 186 -9.02 3.00 -7.71
C PRO A 186 -7.86 2.94 -8.72
N THR A 187 -7.35 4.10 -9.16
CA THR A 187 -6.20 4.21 -10.05
C THR A 187 -5.49 5.55 -9.87
N LEU A 188 -4.16 5.55 -9.94
CA LEU A 188 -3.32 6.74 -9.75
C LEU A 188 -2.94 7.45 -11.07
N ILE A 189 -3.49 7.01 -12.21
CA ILE A 189 -3.21 7.60 -13.53
C ILE A 189 -4.47 8.31 -14.03
N TYR A 190 -4.40 9.64 -14.14
CA TYR A 190 -5.49 10.48 -14.63
C TYR A 190 -5.82 10.22 -16.11
N ARG A 191 -7.11 10.16 -16.44
CA ARG A 191 -7.69 10.16 -17.78
C ARG A 191 -9.05 10.86 -17.76
N ASP A 192 -9.37 11.59 -18.81
CA ASP A 192 -10.65 12.31 -18.95
C ASP A 192 -11.86 11.38 -19.11
N LYS A 193 -11.61 10.16 -19.60
CA LYS A 193 -12.60 9.10 -19.77
C LYS A 193 -12.00 7.75 -19.38
N TYR A 194 -12.72 7.01 -18.56
CA TYR A 194 -12.40 5.64 -18.14
C TYR A 194 -13.49 4.68 -18.66
N PRO A 195 -13.18 3.39 -18.89
CA PRO A 195 -14.21 2.39 -19.16
C PRO A 195 -15.11 2.24 -17.93
N ARG A 196 -16.44 2.22 -18.15
CA ARG A 196 -17.43 2.14 -17.06
C ARG A 196 -18.37 0.95 -17.21
N ASN A 197 -18.79 0.39 -16.08
CA ASN A 197 -19.84 -0.62 -16.01
C ASN A 197 -21.22 0.04 -16.19
N PRO A 198 -22.22 -0.65 -16.77
CA PRO A 198 -23.55 -0.09 -16.96
C PRO A 198 -24.29 0.11 -15.63
N VAL A 199 -24.21 -0.87 -14.72
CA VAL A 199 -24.94 -0.93 -13.44
C VAL A 199 -24.00 -1.10 -12.25
N ILE A 200 -24.49 -0.79 -11.05
CA ILE A 200 -23.83 -1.04 -9.76
C ILE A 200 -24.49 -2.25 -9.10
N ARG A 201 -23.73 -3.30 -8.75
CA ARG A 201 -24.26 -4.48 -8.04
C ARG A 201 -24.05 -4.31 -6.54
N TRP A 202 -24.99 -3.66 -5.86
CA TRP A 202 -24.89 -3.37 -4.42
C TRP A 202 -24.64 -4.59 -3.53
N GLY A 203 -25.20 -5.77 -3.86
CA GLY A 203 -24.89 -7.02 -3.14
C GLY A 203 -23.42 -7.45 -3.24
N TYR A 204 -22.74 -7.15 -4.35
CA TYR A 204 -21.29 -7.36 -4.49
C TYR A 204 -20.52 -6.32 -3.65
N VAL A 205 -20.92 -5.04 -3.66
CA VAL A 205 -20.33 -3.99 -2.82
C VAL A 205 -20.41 -4.39 -1.35
N ALA A 206 -21.60 -4.73 -0.84
CA ALA A 206 -21.82 -5.14 0.54
C ALA A 206 -20.99 -6.38 0.91
N THR A 207 -20.95 -7.39 0.04
CA THR A 207 -20.11 -8.58 0.26
C THR A 207 -18.62 -8.23 0.36
N LYS A 208 -18.10 -7.37 -0.52
CA LYS A 208 -16.68 -6.96 -0.47
C LYS A 208 -16.37 -6.09 0.75
N LEU A 209 -17.27 -5.19 1.17
CA LEU A 209 -17.08 -4.39 2.39
C LEU A 209 -17.15 -5.24 3.66
N LEU A 210 -18.07 -6.21 3.73
CA LEU A 210 -18.12 -7.18 4.82
C LEU A 210 -16.86 -8.06 4.87
N GLN A 211 -16.30 -8.43 3.71
CA GLN A 211 -14.99 -9.09 3.64
C GLN A 211 -13.86 -8.21 4.18
N VAL A 212 -13.83 -6.89 3.90
CA VAL A 212 -12.86 -5.96 4.51
C VAL A 212 -13.00 -5.94 6.03
N LEU A 213 -14.22 -5.82 6.56
CA LEU A 213 -14.47 -5.83 8.00
C LEU A 213 -14.05 -7.15 8.67
N GLY A 214 -14.38 -8.29 8.05
CA GLY A 214 -13.93 -9.61 8.51
C GLY A 214 -12.40 -9.74 8.50
N CYS A 215 -11.72 -9.13 7.54
CA CYS A 215 -10.26 -9.10 7.50
C CYS A 215 -9.64 -8.18 8.58
N LEU A 216 -10.31 -7.08 8.95
CA LEU A 216 -9.88 -6.22 10.07
C LEU A 216 -9.88 -7.02 11.38
N PHE A 217 -10.98 -7.74 11.68
CA PHE A 217 -11.05 -8.62 12.85
C PHE A 217 -10.06 -9.79 12.78
N TYR A 218 -9.81 -10.36 11.59
CA TYR A 218 -8.78 -11.40 11.44
C TYR A 218 -7.38 -10.85 11.77
N ALA A 219 -7.03 -9.65 11.31
CA ALA A 219 -5.76 -9.00 11.66
C ALA A 219 -5.65 -8.77 13.17
N TYR A 220 -6.73 -8.29 13.80
CA TYR A 220 -6.84 -8.14 15.25
C TYR A 220 -6.53 -9.44 16.00
N TYR A 221 -7.21 -10.55 15.68
CA TYR A 221 -6.97 -11.82 16.36
C TYR A 221 -5.56 -12.39 16.10
N ILE A 222 -4.96 -12.15 14.92
CA ILE A 222 -3.56 -12.50 14.67
C ILE A 222 -2.63 -11.72 15.62
N PHE A 223 -2.82 -10.41 15.77
CA PHE A 223 -2.01 -9.63 16.72
C PHE A 223 -2.21 -10.09 18.16
N VAL A 224 -3.46 -10.25 18.61
CA VAL A 224 -3.79 -10.63 20.00
C VAL A 224 -3.26 -12.03 20.35
N ARG A 225 -3.46 -13.04 19.50
CA ARG A 225 -3.12 -14.44 19.82
C ARG A 225 -1.69 -14.84 19.44
N LEU A 226 -1.08 -14.25 18.40
CA LEU A 226 0.26 -14.64 17.95
C LEU A 226 1.35 -13.61 18.30
N CYS A 227 1.06 -12.31 18.18
CA CYS A 227 2.10 -11.28 18.36
C CYS A 227 2.27 -10.84 19.82
N ILE A 228 1.18 -10.47 20.52
CA ILE A 228 1.26 -9.87 21.87
C ILE A 228 1.98 -10.79 22.88
N PRO A 229 1.67 -12.09 23.02
CA PRO A 229 2.33 -12.95 24.01
C PRO A 229 3.83 -13.12 23.75
N GLN A 230 4.22 -13.23 22.48
CA GLN A 230 5.61 -13.36 22.06
C GLN A 230 6.41 -12.08 22.34
N PHE A 231 5.88 -10.91 21.97
CA PHE A 231 6.63 -9.66 22.15
C PHE A 231 6.62 -9.14 23.58
N ARG A 232 5.52 -9.31 24.34
CA ARG A 232 5.44 -8.88 25.74
C ARG A 232 6.46 -9.60 26.64
N SER A 233 6.76 -10.87 26.35
CA SER A 233 7.76 -11.66 27.07
C SER A 233 9.20 -11.34 26.62
N ILE A 234 9.48 -11.40 25.31
CA ILE A 234 10.85 -11.24 24.76
C ILE A 234 11.39 -9.81 24.91
N SER A 235 10.54 -8.78 24.91
CA SER A 235 10.97 -7.38 25.07
C SER A 235 11.49 -7.02 26.47
N LEU A 236 11.24 -7.86 27.48
CA LEU A 236 11.77 -7.69 28.84
C LEU A 236 13.13 -8.39 29.04
N GLN A 237 13.57 -9.21 28.09
CA GLN A 237 14.82 -9.96 28.17
C GLN A 237 15.99 -9.19 27.56
N GLN A 238 17.18 -9.30 28.17
CA GLN A 238 18.42 -8.76 27.61
C GLN A 238 18.75 -9.39 26.23
N PHE A 239 19.61 -8.72 25.46
CA PHE A 239 19.91 -9.14 24.09
C PHE A 239 20.62 -10.51 24.03
N ASP A 240 19.87 -11.53 23.58
CA ASP A 240 20.39 -12.82 23.14
C ASP A 240 20.16 -13.00 21.64
N LEU A 241 21.22 -13.39 20.92
CA LEU A 241 21.18 -13.67 19.49
C LEU A 241 20.34 -14.93 19.17
N ARG A 242 20.34 -15.95 20.04
CA ARG A 242 19.52 -17.16 19.85
C ARG A 242 18.04 -16.82 20.02
N GLY A 243 17.68 -16.11 21.08
CA GLY A 243 16.34 -15.56 21.31
C GLY A 243 15.85 -14.67 20.16
N MET A 244 16.71 -13.79 19.63
CA MET A 244 16.39 -12.98 18.44
C MET A 244 16.08 -13.83 17.22
N VAL A 245 16.91 -14.84 16.90
CA VAL A 245 16.68 -15.73 15.74
C VAL A 245 15.37 -16.51 15.90
N LEU A 246 15.09 -17.06 17.09
CA LEU A 246 13.82 -17.73 17.38
C LEU A 246 12.62 -16.79 17.26
N CYS A 247 12.75 -15.54 17.72
CA CYS A 247 11.71 -14.52 17.60
C CYS A 247 11.41 -14.18 16.13
N VAL A 248 12.43 -14.07 15.27
CA VAL A 248 12.25 -13.89 13.82
C VAL A 248 11.51 -15.07 13.20
N PHE A 249 11.92 -16.31 13.49
CA PHE A 249 11.26 -17.51 12.95
C PHE A 249 9.78 -17.62 13.38
N ASN A 250 9.49 -17.42 14.66
CA ASN A 250 8.11 -17.44 15.16
C ASN A 250 7.26 -16.31 14.55
N SER A 251 7.87 -15.15 14.25
CA SER A 251 7.21 -14.02 13.58
C SER A 251 6.87 -14.25 12.10
N ILE A 252 7.43 -15.28 11.44
CA ILE A 252 7.16 -15.55 10.02
C ILE A 252 5.68 -15.88 9.80
N LEU A 253 5.08 -16.76 10.63
CA LEU A 253 3.68 -17.16 10.47
C LEU A 253 2.69 -15.98 10.56
N PRO A 254 2.67 -15.16 11.64
CA PRO A 254 1.78 -13.99 11.69
C PRO A 254 2.11 -12.97 10.59
N GLY A 255 3.39 -12.74 10.25
CA GLY A 255 3.76 -11.81 9.17
C GLY A 255 3.27 -12.24 7.79
N VAL A 256 3.31 -13.54 7.48
CA VAL A 256 2.80 -14.11 6.22
C VAL A 256 1.27 -14.08 6.19
N LEU A 257 0.59 -14.36 7.32
CA LEU A 257 -0.86 -14.22 7.42
C LEU A 257 -1.29 -12.75 7.22
N ILE A 258 -0.65 -11.80 7.89
CA ILE A 258 -0.89 -10.36 7.73
C ILE A 258 -0.63 -9.91 6.28
N LEU A 259 0.42 -10.41 5.62
CA LEU A 259 0.72 -10.10 4.21
C LEU A 259 -0.42 -10.54 3.27
N PHE A 260 -0.86 -11.80 3.37
CA PHE A 260 -1.96 -12.31 2.54
C PHE A 260 -3.28 -11.60 2.83
N LEU A 261 -3.54 -11.33 4.11
CA LEU A 261 -4.76 -10.70 4.59
C LEU A 261 -4.85 -9.23 4.17
N GLY A 262 -3.77 -8.46 4.29
CA GLY A 262 -3.67 -7.08 3.82
C GLY A 262 -3.78 -6.96 2.30
N PHE A 263 -3.14 -7.88 1.56
CA PHE A 263 -3.31 -8.00 0.11
C PHE A 263 -4.78 -8.24 -0.27
N PHE A 264 -5.44 -9.19 0.38
CA PHE A 264 -6.82 -9.55 0.10
C PHE A 264 -7.81 -8.43 0.50
N ALA A 265 -7.67 -7.87 1.70
CA ALA A 265 -8.52 -6.80 2.20
C ALA A 265 -8.41 -5.53 1.34
N PHE A 266 -7.19 -5.05 1.08
CA PHE A 266 -6.99 -3.78 0.39
C PHE A 266 -7.01 -3.92 -1.14
N LEU A 267 -6.05 -4.65 -1.72
CA LEU A 267 -5.86 -4.68 -3.18
C LEU A 267 -6.97 -5.45 -3.91
N HIS A 268 -7.61 -6.42 -3.24
CA HIS A 268 -8.80 -7.08 -3.76
C HIS A 268 -10.10 -6.46 -3.25
N CYS A 269 -10.49 -6.65 -1.99
CA CYS A 269 -11.86 -6.32 -1.55
C CYS A 269 -12.18 -4.82 -1.57
N TRP A 270 -11.34 -3.97 -0.95
CA TRP A 270 -11.54 -2.52 -0.89
C TRP A 270 -11.52 -1.88 -2.29
N LEU A 271 -10.47 -2.10 -3.09
CA LEU A 271 -10.40 -1.53 -4.44
C LEU A 271 -11.53 -2.02 -5.36
N ASN A 272 -11.98 -3.27 -5.25
CA ASN A 272 -13.13 -3.75 -6.02
C ASN A 272 -14.49 -3.20 -5.52
N ALA A 273 -14.65 -2.96 -4.21
CA ALA A 273 -15.85 -2.29 -3.68
C ALA A 273 -15.97 -0.87 -4.25
N PHE A 274 -14.89 -0.07 -4.18
CA PHE A 274 -14.85 1.26 -4.77
C PHE A 274 -15.01 1.23 -6.31
N ALA A 275 -14.40 0.24 -6.99
CA ALA A 275 -14.60 0.05 -8.42
C ALA A 275 -16.07 -0.24 -8.81
N GLU A 276 -16.79 -1.02 -8.00
CA GLU A 276 -18.21 -1.29 -8.23
C GLU A 276 -19.08 -0.06 -7.96
N MET A 277 -18.89 0.62 -6.82
CA MET A 277 -19.63 1.83 -6.45
C MET A 277 -19.48 2.96 -7.49
N LEU A 278 -18.27 3.19 -7.99
CA LEU A 278 -17.99 4.24 -8.98
C LEU A 278 -18.35 3.82 -10.42
N ARG A 279 -18.70 2.55 -10.64
CA ARG A 279 -18.82 1.90 -11.97
C ARG A 279 -17.50 1.91 -12.77
N PHE A 280 -16.35 1.78 -12.12
CA PHE A 280 -15.04 1.62 -12.77
C PHE A 280 -14.83 0.18 -13.25
N ALA A 281 -14.42 0.01 -14.52
CA ALA A 281 -14.41 -1.29 -15.20
C ALA A 281 -13.04 -1.97 -15.33
N ASP A 282 -11.92 -1.25 -15.14
CA ASP A 282 -10.57 -1.85 -15.21
C ASP A 282 -10.10 -2.32 -13.83
N ARG A 283 -10.29 -3.60 -13.51
CA ARG A 283 -10.06 -4.13 -12.15
C ARG A 283 -8.76 -4.93 -12.00
N MET A 284 -7.80 -4.71 -12.89
CA MET A 284 -6.44 -5.25 -12.77
C MET A 284 -5.59 -4.37 -11.83
N PHE A 285 -5.89 -4.45 -10.53
CA PHE A 285 -5.10 -3.81 -9.47
C PHE A 285 -3.81 -4.59 -9.14
N TYR A 286 -3.77 -5.87 -9.54
CA TYR A 286 -2.66 -6.82 -9.39
C TYR A 286 -2.75 -7.89 -10.50
N LYS A 287 -1.68 -8.68 -10.65
CA LYS A 287 -1.63 -9.91 -11.48
C LYS A 287 -1.29 -11.13 -10.59
N ASP A 288 -0.97 -12.25 -11.19
CA ASP A 288 -0.55 -13.52 -10.56
C ASP A 288 0.87 -13.44 -9.97
N TRP A 289 1.09 -12.51 -9.04
CA TRP A 289 2.40 -12.23 -8.44
C TRP A 289 3.00 -13.45 -7.74
N TRP A 290 2.17 -14.37 -7.23
CA TRP A 290 2.56 -15.63 -6.61
C TRP A 290 3.31 -16.58 -7.56
N ASN A 291 3.11 -16.45 -8.88
CA ASN A 291 3.82 -17.21 -9.91
C ASN A 291 5.21 -16.62 -10.28
N SER A 292 5.63 -15.52 -9.65
CA SER A 292 6.86 -14.81 -10.05
C SER A 292 8.13 -15.62 -9.78
N THR A 293 8.98 -15.79 -10.80
CA THR A 293 10.33 -16.36 -10.65
C THR A 293 11.41 -15.30 -10.46
N SER A 294 11.09 -14.01 -10.63
CA SER A 294 11.98 -12.87 -10.42
C SER A 294 11.35 -11.82 -9.49
N PHE A 295 12.17 -11.15 -8.68
CA PHE A 295 11.71 -9.99 -7.91
C PHE A 295 11.25 -8.85 -8.82
N ALA A 296 11.89 -8.66 -9.98
CA ALA A 296 11.44 -7.76 -11.02
C ALA A 296 9.97 -8.04 -11.43
N ASN A 297 9.57 -9.30 -11.60
CA ASN A 297 8.18 -9.65 -11.92
C ASN A 297 7.25 -9.45 -10.72
N TYR A 298 7.67 -9.82 -9.51
CA TYR A 298 6.91 -9.59 -8.28
C TYR A 298 6.53 -8.11 -8.12
N TYR A 299 7.49 -7.18 -8.19
CA TYR A 299 7.20 -5.74 -8.06
C TYR A 299 6.32 -5.17 -9.18
N ARG A 300 6.35 -5.75 -10.39
CA ARG A 300 5.45 -5.40 -11.52
C ARG A 300 4.02 -5.95 -11.38
N THR A 301 3.79 -6.92 -10.50
CA THR A 301 2.54 -7.70 -10.46
C THR A 301 1.80 -7.63 -9.12
N TRP A 302 2.50 -7.38 -8.01
CA TRP A 302 1.93 -7.28 -6.66
C TRP A 302 0.88 -6.16 -6.54
N ASN A 303 1.27 -4.92 -6.89
CA ASN A 303 0.40 -3.74 -6.85
C ASN A 303 0.59 -2.94 -8.13
N VAL A 304 -0.21 -3.25 -9.15
CA VAL A 304 -0.18 -2.63 -10.48
C VAL A 304 -0.59 -1.14 -10.41
N VAL A 305 -1.38 -0.74 -9.40
CA VAL A 305 -1.81 0.67 -9.25
C VAL A 305 -0.63 1.58 -8.90
N VAL A 306 0.18 1.20 -7.91
CA VAL A 306 1.37 1.95 -7.49
C VAL A 306 2.54 1.73 -8.46
N HIS A 307 2.73 0.49 -8.95
CA HIS A 307 3.72 0.21 -9.98
C HIS A 307 3.54 1.09 -11.22
N ASP A 308 2.32 1.20 -11.76
CA ASP A 308 2.10 1.96 -12.98
C ASP A 308 2.32 3.47 -12.75
N TRP A 309 1.99 4.00 -11.56
CA TRP A 309 2.31 5.38 -11.21
C TRP A 309 3.83 5.63 -11.21
N LEU A 310 4.58 4.77 -10.50
CA LEU A 310 6.05 4.80 -10.48
C LEU A 310 6.65 4.63 -11.88
N TYR A 311 6.08 3.76 -12.72
CA TYR A 311 6.56 3.53 -14.08
C TYR A 311 6.32 4.73 -15.00
N TYR A 312 5.09 5.27 -15.03
CA TYR A 312 4.71 6.30 -16.00
C TYR A 312 5.16 7.72 -15.61
N TYR A 313 5.18 8.09 -14.32
CA TYR A 313 5.50 9.46 -13.87
C TYR A 313 6.89 9.63 -13.24
N VAL A 314 7.54 8.53 -12.83
CA VAL A 314 8.88 8.55 -12.23
C VAL A 314 9.89 7.91 -13.18
N TYR A 315 9.84 6.60 -13.39
CA TYR A 315 10.81 5.86 -14.21
C TYR A 315 10.93 6.40 -15.64
N ARG A 316 9.81 6.46 -16.37
CA ARG A 316 9.78 6.87 -17.78
C ARG A 316 10.28 8.30 -17.96
N ASP A 317 10.00 9.18 -17.01
CA ASP A 317 10.23 10.61 -17.16
C ASP A 317 11.64 11.00 -16.69
N ILE A 318 12.21 10.31 -15.69
CA ILE A 318 13.66 10.28 -15.44
C ILE A 318 14.40 9.73 -16.69
N LEU A 319 13.87 8.67 -17.30
CA LEU A 319 14.47 8.07 -18.50
C LEU A 319 14.37 9.01 -19.72
N PHE A 320 13.34 9.86 -19.81
CA PHE A 320 13.20 10.90 -20.81
C PHE A 320 14.20 12.04 -20.58
N MET A 321 14.26 12.60 -19.36
CA MET A 321 15.22 13.66 -18.99
C MET A 321 16.68 13.23 -19.21
N SER A 322 17.02 11.98 -18.85
CA SER A 322 18.35 11.40 -19.08
C SER A 322 18.64 10.96 -20.53
N ARG A 323 17.80 11.37 -21.49
CA ARG A 323 17.88 10.99 -22.92
C ARG A 323 18.08 9.48 -23.14
N LYS A 324 17.41 8.66 -22.33
CA LYS A 324 17.45 7.19 -22.27
C LYS A 324 18.82 6.56 -21.92
N ARG A 325 19.82 7.35 -21.51
CA ARG A 325 21.19 6.89 -21.25
C ARG A 325 21.32 6.04 -19.97
N PHE A 326 20.72 6.49 -18.86
CA PHE A 326 21.00 5.92 -17.53
C PHE A 326 19.86 5.03 -16.99
N ARG A 327 19.57 3.91 -17.69
CA ARG A 327 18.48 2.98 -17.32
C ARG A 327 18.60 2.43 -15.89
N THR A 328 19.80 2.04 -15.46
CA THR A 328 20.05 1.47 -14.13
C THR A 328 19.90 2.52 -13.03
N ALA A 329 20.35 3.75 -13.26
CA ALA A 329 20.14 4.85 -12.30
C ALA A 329 18.66 5.23 -12.18
N ALA A 330 17.91 5.26 -13.29
CA ALA A 330 16.46 5.47 -13.26
C ALA A 330 15.72 4.36 -12.49
N MET A 331 16.17 3.11 -12.61
CA MET A 331 15.65 2.00 -11.80
C MET A 331 15.99 2.16 -10.31
N LEU A 332 17.26 2.39 -9.98
CA LEU A 332 17.73 2.60 -8.61
C LEU A 332 16.99 3.76 -7.93
N LEU A 333 16.78 4.88 -8.62
CA LEU A 333 16.07 6.05 -8.08
C LEU A 333 14.59 5.72 -7.80
N VAL A 334 13.91 4.97 -8.68
CA VAL A 334 12.52 4.52 -8.45
C VAL A 334 12.42 3.56 -7.26
N PHE A 335 13.36 2.61 -7.12
CA PHE A 335 13.44 1.75 -5.94
C PHE A 335 13.72 2.56 -4.66
N THR A 336 14.62 3.55 -4.73
CA THR A 336 14.95 4.42 -3.59
C THR A 336 13.74 5.25 -3.16
N VAL A 337 13.03 5.90 -4.09
CA VAL A 337 11.80 6.65 -3.81
C VAL A 337 10.74 5.74 -3.18
N SER A 338 10.56 4.53 -3.72
CA SER A 338 9.65 3.54 -3.13
C SER A 338 10.06 3.14 -1.71
N ALA A 339 11.34 2.81 -1.48
CA ALA A 339 11.85 2.39 -0.18
C ALA A 339 11.73 3.51 0.88
N VAL A 340 12.08 4.75 0.51
CA VAL A 340 11.88 5.93 1.37
C VAL A 340 10.41 6.08 1.71
N VAL A 341 9.49 6.11 0.73
CA VAL A 341 8.06 6.30 1.01
C VAL A 341 7.48 5.17 1.88
N HIS A 342 7.92 3.91 1.74
CA HIS A 342 7.46 2.83 2.62
C HIS A 342 7.99 2.96 4.05
N GLU A 343 9.27 3.29 4.22
CA GLU A 343 9.89 3.49 5.54
C GLU A 343 9.26 4.68 6.28
N TYR A 344 9.05 5.77 5.55
CA TYR A 344 8.34 6.97 5.99
C TYR A 344 6.94 6.61 6.49
N ILE A 345 6.19 5.77 5.74
CA ILE A 345 4.88 5.20 6.12
C ILE A 345 4.94 4.19 7.29
N LEU A 346 6.12 3.70 7.72
CA LEU A 346 6.26 2.97 8.99
C LEU A 346 6.67 3.88 10.15
N ALA A 347 7.46 4.92 9.87
CA ALA A 347 7.66 6.06 10.74
C ALA A 347 6.41 6.98 10.87
N ILE A 348 5.21 6.52 10.46
CA ILE A 348 3.86 7.18 10.53
C ILE A 348 3.03 6.97 12.01
N CYS A 349 3.12 5.57 11.74
CA CYS A 349 2.63 4.23 12.23
C CYS A 349 3.27 3.65 13.50
N PHE A 350 4.54 3.95 13.82
CA PHE A 350 5.16 3.48 15.08
C PHE A 350 5.74 4.54 16.06
N GLY A 351 5.73 5.82 15.74
CA GLY A 351 6.18 6.90 16.64
C GLY A 351 7.70 7.15 16.65
N PHE A 352 8.45 6.50 15.76
CA PHE A 352 9.91 6.53 15.71
C PHE A 352 10.43 6.25 14.29
N PHE A 353 11.70 6.56 14.03
CA PHE A 353 12.39 6.17 12.81
C PHE A 353 13.31 4.96 13.07
N TYR A 354 13.05 3.83 12.42
CA TYR A 354 13.86 2.63 12.56
C TYR A 354 13.99 1.90 11.21
N PRO A 355 15.04 2.19 10.40
CA PRO A 355 15.06 1.97 8.94
C PRO A 355 15.21 0.51 8.45
N VAL A 356 14.56 -0.44 9.12
CA VAL A 356 14.59 -1.87 8.79
C VAL A 356 13.98 -2.13 7.42
N LEU A 357 12.89 -1.46 7.07
CA LEU A 357 12.20 -1.72 5.80
C LEU A 357 12.99 -1.11 4.64
N PHE A 358 13.50 0.12 4.81
CA PHE A 358 14.41 0.75 3.87
C PHE A 358 15.62 -0.14 3.56
N CYS A 359 16.31 -0.63 4.60
CA CYS A 359 17.46 -1.52 4.45
C CYS A 359 17.07 -2.85 3.78
N LEU A 360 15.90 -3.42 4.07
CA LEU A 360 15.44 -4.65 3.44
C LEU A 360 15.18 -4.47 1.93
N PHE A 361 14.50 -3.39 1.54
CA PHE A 361 14.28 -3.07 0.12
C PHE A 361 15.58 -2.70 -0.61
N MET A 362 16.44 -1.87 -0.01
CA MET A 362 17.63 -1.35 -0.68
C MET A 362 18.80 -2.33 -0.74
N CYS A 363 18.99 -3.16 0.29
CA CYS A 363 20.04 -4.19 0.27
C CYS A 363 19.53 -5.47 -0.41
N PHE A 364 18.57 -6.17 0.22
CA PHE A 364 18.10 -7.46 -0.27
C PHE A 364 17.24 -7.32 -1.53
N GLY A 365 16.31 -6.35 -1.57
CA GLY A 365 15.46 -6.12 -2.73
C GLY A 365 16.24 -5.79 -4.00
N MET A 366 17.26 -4.93 -3.93
CA MET A 366 18.14 -4.64 -5.09
C MET A 366 19.06 -5.81 -5.44
N MET A 367 19.68 -6.46 -4.44
CA MET A 367 20.53 -7.63 -4.65
C MET A 367 19.76 -8.74 -5.38
N PHE A 368 18.56 -9.08 -4.92
CA PHE A 368 17.72 -10.08 -5.57
C PHE A 368 17.19 -9.62 -6.93
N ASN A 369 16.92 -8.32 -7.15
CA ASN A 369 16.53 -7.80 -8.46
C ASN A 369 17.62 -8.03 -9.55
N PHE A 370 18.90 -7.94 -9.17
CA PHE A 370 20.01 -8.25 -10.09
C PHE A 370 20.34 -9.75 -10.19
N ILE A 371 20.35 -10.49 -9.07
CA ILE A 371 20.67 -11.93 -9.06
C ILE A 371 19.56 -12.78 -9.68
N LEU A 372 18.29 -12.45 -9.41
CA LEU A 372 17.10 -13.19 -9.83
C LEU A 372 16.45 -12.52 -11.05
N HIS A 373 17.25 -12.31 -12.10
CA HIS A 373 16.84 -11.65 -13.34
C HIS A 373 15.83 -12.47 -14.17
N ASP A 374 14.96 -11.80 -14.94
CA ASP A 374 13.82 -12.33 -15.73
C ASP A 374 14.11 -13.50 -16.70
N GLN A 375 15.38 -13.79 -17.00
CA GLN A 375 15.76 -14.97 -17.80
C GLN A 375 15.68 -16.28 -16.98
N ARG A 376 15.66 -16.20 -15.64
CA ARG A 376 15.57 -17.35 -14.73
C ARG A 376 14.12 -17.78 -14.55
N LYS A 377 13.68 -18.76 -15.36
CA LYS A 377 12.29 -19.26 -15.42
C LYS A 377 12.02 -20.58 -14.69
N GLY A 378 13.05 -21.23 -14.13
CA GLY A 378 12.89 -22.49 -13.39
C GLY A 378 12.09 -22.34 -12.08
N PRO A 379 11.34 -23.36 -11.64
CA PRO A 379 10.45 -23.26 -10.47
C PRO A 379 11.20 -23.00 -9.16
N ILE A 380 12.47 -23.43 -9.04
CA ILE A 380 13.33 -23.17 -7.88
C ILE A 380 13.46 -21.67 -7.55
N TRP A 381 13.37 -20.78 -8.54
CA TRP A 381 13.47 -19.34 -8.33
C TRP A 381 12.19 -18.75 -7.71
N ASN A 382 11.03 -19.36 -7.94
CA ASN A 382 9.80 -19.03 -7.23
C ASN A 382 9.88 -19.48 -5.76
N ILE A 383 10.44 -20.67 -5.48
CA ILE A 383 10.69 -21.14 -4.11
C ILE A 383 11.64 -20.18 -3.36
N ILE A 384 12.75 -19.77 -3.99
CA ILE A 384 13.71 -18.82 -3.40
C ILE A 384 13.04 -17.45 -3.14
N MET A 385 12.20 -16.97 -4.06
CA MET A 385 11.43 -15.73 -3.89
C MET A 385 10.47 -15.82 -2.69
N TRP A 386 9.73 -16.92 -2.56
CA TRP A 386 8.84 -17.15 -1.42
C TRP A 386 9.58 -17.25 -0.08
N THR A 387 10.68 -18.00 0.00
CA THR A 387 11.49 -18.10 1.21
C THR A 387 12.04 -16.75 1.64
N ALA A 388 12.53 -15.93 0.70
CA ALA A 388 13.00 -14.57 0.97
C ALA A 388 11.88 -13.62 1.40
N LEU A 389 10.68 -13.74 0.80
CA LEU A 389 9.50 -12.95 1.16
C LEU A 389 9.00 -13.30 2.58
N PHE A 390 8.92 -14.59 2.90
CA PHE A 390 8.50 -15.08 4.22
C PHE A 390 9.47 -14.67 5.33
N LEU A 391 10.78 -14.88 5.12
CA LEU A 391 11.81 -14.42 6.05
C LEU A 391 11.77 -12.90 6.23
N GLY A 392 11.56 -12.15 5.15
CA GLY A 392 11.43 -10.69 5.19
C GLY A 392 10.27 -10.22 6.06
N GLN A 393 9.07 -10.83 5.92
CA GLN A 393 7.93 -10.49 6.79
C GLN A 393 8.20 -10.86 8.26
N GLY A 394 8.85 -11.99 8.54
CA GLY A 394 9.25 -12.36 9.90
C GLY A 394 10.19 -11.34 10.54
N VAL A 395 11.19 -10.85 9.77
CA VAL A 395 12.12 -9.80 10.22
C VAL A 395 11.40 -8.47 10.47
N ILE A 396 10.50 -8.05 9.57
CA ILE A 396 9.72 -6.81 9.71
C ILE A 396 8.85 -6.84 10.97
N ILE A 397 8.00 -7.87 11.12
CA ILE A 397 7.11 -7.98 12.29
C ILE A 397 7.92 -8.10 13.58
N CYS A 398 9.01 -8.88 13.59
CA CYS A 398 9.87 -9.03 14.77
C CYS A 398 10.50 -7.70 15.21
N LEU A 399 11.13 -6.96 14.29
CA LEU A 399 11.96 -5.81 14.64
C LEU A 399 11.12 -4.56 14.96
N TYR A 400 10.08 -4.24 14.19
CA TYR A 400 9.20 -3.10 14.51
C TYR A 400 8.42 -3.34 15.81
N SER A 401 7.92 -4.56 16.05
CA SER A 401 7.24 -4.88 17.32
C SER A 401 8.19 -4.78 18.51
N LYS A 402 9.44 -5.26 18.39
CA LYS A 402 10.43 -5.16 19.48
C LYS A 402 10.78 -3.70 19.80
N GLU A 403 10.95 -2.84 18.80
CA GLU A 403 11.23 -1.41 19.01
C GLU A 403 10.02 -0.67 19.63
N TRP A 404 8.80 -0.99 19.20
CA TRP A 404 7.55 -0.46 19.79
C TRP A 404 7.43 -0.85 21.28
N TYR A 405 7.55 -2.13 21.62
CA TYR A 405 7.49 -2.55 23.03
C TYR A 405 8.67 -2.01 23.86
N ALA A 406 9.88 -1.90 23.31
CA ALA A 406 11.00 -1.28 24.01
C ALA A 406 10.74 0.20 24.35
N ARG A 407 10.07 0.95 23.47
CA ARG A 407 9.67 2.35 23.69
C ARG A 407 8.50 2.52 24.67
N LEU A 408 7.64 1.51 24.80
CA LEU A 408 6.60 1.48 25.83
C LEU A 408 7.17 1.27 27.24
N TYR A 409 8.24 0.48 27.39
CA TYR A 409 8.88 0.24 28.70
C TYR A 409 10.00 1.24 29.05
N CYS A 410 10.73 1.75 28.05
CA CYS A 410 11.72 2.80 28.20
C CYS A 410 11.25 4.05 27.42
N PRO A 411 10.53 4.99 28.07
CA PRO A 411 10.05 6.20 27.40
C PRO A 411 11.24 7.06 26.91
N PRO A 412 11.32 7.39 25.60
CA PRO A 412 12.46 8.10 25.02
C PRO A 412 12.52 9.57 25.46
N SER A 413 13.74 10.10 25.60
CA SER A 413 13.92 11.56 25.59
C SER A 413 13.68 12.13 24.18
N PHE A 414 13.34 13.42 24.07
CA PHE A 414 12.92 14.05 22.80
C PHE A 414 13.94 13.88 21.65
N PHE A 415 15.23 13.77 21.96
CA PHE A 415 16.30 13.60 20.97
C PHE A 415 16.53 12.13 20.53
N GLU A 416 15.84 11.15 21.11
CA GLU A 416 16.03 9.71 20.84
C GLU A 416 15.05 9.13 19.81
N PHE A 417 14.42 9.99 19.01
CA PHE A 417 13.59 9.59 17.85
C PHE A 417 14.36 8.76 16.80
N LEU A 418 15.68 8.98 16.68
CA LEU A 418 16.57 8.32 15.70
C LEU A 418 17.39 7.15 16.29
N LYS A 419 17.36 6.93 17.61
CA LYS A 419 18.20 5.95 18.33
C LYS A 419 17.35 4.72 18.68
N PRO A 420 17.67 3.50 18.19
CA PRO A 420 16.84 2.33 18.47
C PRO A 420 17.03 1.84 19.91
N LEU A 421 15.94 1.76 20.66
CA LEU A 421 15.93 1.39 22.08
C LEU A 421 15.85 -0.12 22.31
N SER A 422 15.41 -0.90 21.32
CA SER A 422 15.34 -2.38 21.34
C SER A 422 16.67 -3.12 21.53
N TRP A 423 17.79 -2.40 21.63
CA TRP A 423 19.15 -2.91 21.84
C TRP A 423 19.82 -2.35 23.10
N SER A 424 19.20 -1.37 23.78
CA SER A 424 19.80 -0.63 24.90
C SER A 424 18.86 -0.37 26.08
N CYS A 425 17.54 -0.53 25.91
CA CYS A 425 16.58 -0.51 27.01
C CYS A 425 16.85 -1.67 27.99
N GLN A 426 17.24 -1.34 29.21
CA GLN A 426 17.20 -2.22 30.37
C GLN A 426 16.12 -1.70 31.31
N ARG A 427 15.17 -2.57 31.71
CA ARG A 427 14.19 -2.21 32.73
C ARG A 427 14.90 -2.10 34.08
N ASN A 428 15.05 -0.89 34.59
CA ASN A 428 15.43 -0.68 35.98
C ASN A 428 14.35 -1.30 36.88
N LEU A 429 14.68 -2.39 37.59
CA LEU A 429 13.78 -3.07 38.53
C LEU A 429 13.52 -2.26 39.82
N SER A 430 14.00 -1.01 39.90
CA SER A 430 14.04 -0.18 41.11
C SER A 430 12.81 0.72 41.29
N LEU A 431 11.68 0.40 40.68
CA LEU A 431 10.42 1.16 40.77
C LEU A 431 9.19 0.29 41.09
N GLU A 432 9.42 -0.92 41.62
CA GLU A 432 8.41 -1.77 42.25
C GLU A 432 8.78 -1.95 43.73
N VAL A 433 8.43 -0.94 44.53
CA VAL A 433 8.43 -0.90 46.01
C VAL A 433 7.19 -0.13 46.46
#